data_AF-A0A7S6T982-F1
#
_entry.id   AF-A0A7S6T982-F1
#
_cell.length_a   1.000
_cell.length_b   1.000
_cell.length_c   1.000
_cell.angle_alpha   90.00
_cell.angle_beta   90.00
_cell.angle_gamma   90.00
#
_symmetry.space_group_name_H-M   'P 1'
#
loop_
_entity.id
_entity.type
_entity.pdbx_description
1 polymer ?
#
loop_
_entity_poly.entity_id
_entity_poly.type
_entity_poly.pdbx_seq_one_letter_code
_entity_poly.pdbx_strand_id
1 'polypeptide(L)'
;MASGEDNKQAVPLQQLKKTKPPGVKSEESEEERKQYLSILRSAGGELLEDGRHGLRIAGWRIETTKRPILNSDARQEWEKNLGSTHLPEMVFGESSLELVHEETGIKIHFNAFDALQGWKQEALPPVEVPAAAKWKFRSKPSQQVILDYDYTFTTPYSGSEVHEPSRKQVEMDVQARKTSECLCWIESEDRINLIALQSKDPILFYDEVVLYEDELADNGVSLLTVKVRVMPTCWFLLLRFWLRVDGVLMRVRDTRIYCAFESDTKGIPVVIRERCRREGTFEALAARGFPSESCAYSDPNLIYERLPVVWQKYEKLSF
;
A
#
# COMPACT_ATOMS: atom_id res chain seq x y z
N MET A 1 24.37 -60.14 16.45
CA MET A 1 24.93 -59.22 15.42
C MET A 1 23.78 -58.72 14.56
N ALA A 2 23.77 -57.40 14.33
CA ALA A 2 22.97 -56.65 13.35
C ALA A 2 21.45 -56.48 13.58
N SER A 3 21.14 -55.46 14.38
CA SER A 3 20.24 -54.33 14.09
C SER A 3 19.32 -54.38 12.86
N GLY A 4 18.01 -54.28 13.08
CA GLY A 4 17.03 -53.77 12.12
C GLY A 4 16.61 -52.36 12.54
N GLU A 5 17.05 -51.34 11.79
CA GLU A 5 16.75 -49.93 12.03
C GLU A 5 15.43 -49.51 11.37
N ASP A 6 14.67 -48.72 12.12
CA ASP A 6 13.51 -47.93 11.72
C ASP A 6 13.84 -46.99 10.56
N ASN A 7 13.15 -47.14 9.43
CA ASN A 7 13.18 -46.15 8.35
C ASN A 7 11.91 -45.28 8.40
N LYS A 8 11.92 -44.25 9.26
CA LYS A 8 10.95 -43.14 9.21
C LYS A 8 11.35 -42.19 8.10
N GLN A 9 10.79 -42.35 6.91
CA GLN A 9 10.86 -41.33 5.87
C GLN A 9 9.96 -40.15 6.25
N ALA A 10 10.59 -39.02 6.55
CA ALA A 10 9.96 -37.72 6.69
C ALA A 10 9.45 -37.23 5.31
N VAL A 11 8.17 -36.87 5.24
CA VAL A 11 7.55 -36.27 4.05
C VAL A 11 7.78 -34.74 4.10
N PRO A 12 8.39 -34.11 3.08
CA PRO A 12 8.59 -32.65 3.08
C PRO A 12 7.29 -31.88 2.80
N LEU A 13 6.90 -31.00 3.73
CA LEU A 13 5.82 -30.02 3.55
C LEU A 13 6.28 -28.87 2.64
N GLN A 14 6.18 -29.08 1.34
CA GLN A 14 6.08 -28.03 0.34
C GLN A 14 4.93 -28.38 -0.60
N GLN A 15 3.75 -27.79 -0.38
CA GLN A 15 2.72 -27.57 -1.39
C GLN A 15 1.54 -26.75 -0.81
N LEU A 16 1.76 -25.49 -0.46
CA LEU A 16 0.68 -24.50 -0.44
C LEU A 16 0.51 -23.99 -1.89
N LYS A 17 -0.24 -24.75 -2.68
CA LYS A 17 -0.63 -24.39 -4.04
C LYS A 17 -1.72 -23.32 -4.01
N LYS A 18 -1.53 -22.30 -4.84
CA LYS A 18 -2.56 -21.37 -5.32
C LYS A 18 -3.66 -22.14 -6.06
N THR A 19 -4.93 -22.03 -5.66
CA THR A 19 -6.14 -22.21 -6.52
C THR A 19 -7.37 -21.63 -5.80
N LYS A 20 -7.97 -20.53 -6.29
CA LYS A 20 -9.19 -20.40 -7.15
C LYS A 20 -10.55 -20.42 -6.39
N PRO A 21 -11.59 -19.70 -6.87
CA PRO A 21 -12.84 -19.44 -6.14
C PRO A 21 -13.94 -20.50 -6.43
N PRO A 22 -15.14 -20.41 -5.80
CA PRO A 22 -15.65 -21.35 -4.80
C PRO A 22 -16.43 -22.53 -5.39
N GLY A 23 -16.44 -23.65 -4.66
CA GLY A 23 -17.25 -24.80 -5.05
C GLY A 23 -17.33 -25.98 -4.09
N VAL A 24 -16.94 -25.87 -2.81
CA VAL A 24 -17.33 -26.79 -1.72
C VAL A 24 -17.20 -26.01 -0.39
N LYS A 25 -18.27 -25.92 0.41
CA LYS A 25 -18.22 -25.45 1.82
C LYS A 25 -19.14 -26.35 2.63
N SER A 26 -18.67 -26.88 3.76
CA SER A 26 -19.54 -27.04 4.94
C SER A 26 -18.82 -27.36 6.27
N GLU A 27 -17.68 -28.07 6.32
CA GLU A 27 -17.06 -28.44 7.63
C GLU A 27 -15.59 -28.01 7.76
N GLU A 28 -14.78 -28.24 6.72
CA GLU A 28 -13.35 -27.86 6.68
C GLU A 28 -13.17 -26.33 6.88
N SER A 29 -14.08 -25.53 6.30
CA SER A 29 -14.11 -24.07 6.48
C SER A 29 -14.48 -23.61 7.90
N GLU A 30 -15.19 -24.42 8.69
CA GLU A 30 -15.55 -24.05 10.06
C GLU A 30 -14.44 -24.37 11.06
N GLU A 31 -13.78 -25.50 10.90
CA GLU A 31 -12.63 -25.88 11.73
C GLU A 31 -11.44 -24.95 11.50
N GLU A 32 -11.13 -24.62 10.23
CA GLU A 32 -10.13 -23.62 9.88
C GLU A 32 -10.47 -22.26 10.49
N ARG A 33 -11.74 -21.85 10.44
CA ARG A 33 -12.20 -20.60 11.07
C ARG A 33 -12.05 -20.64 12.59
N LYS A 34 -12.38 -21.76 13.23
CA LYS A 34 -12.19 -21.93 14.69
C LYS A 34 -10.72 -21.88 15.06
N GLN A 35 -9.85 -22.53 14.29
CA GLN A 35 -8.40 -22.51 14.48
C GLN A 35 -7.83 -21.10 14.30
N TYR A 36 -8.20 -20.41 13.23
CA TYR A 36 -7.85 -19.01 12.98
C TYR A 36 -8.27 -18.11 14.15
N LEU A 37 -9.53 -18.19 14.59
CA LEU A 37 -10.03 -17.41 15.73
C LEU A 37 -9.31 -17.75 17.03
N SER A 38 -8.89 -19.00 17.23
CA SER A 38 -8.08 -19.39 18.37
C SER A 38 -6.70 -18.74 18.34
N ILE A 39 -6.03 -18.74 17.19
CA ILE A 39 -4.72 -18.09 17.00
C ILE A 39 -4.84 -16.58 17.21
N LEU A 40 -5.84 -15.95 16.59
CA LEU A 40 -6.11 -14.51 16.73
C LEU A 40 -6.31 -14.12 18.20
N ARG A 41 -7.16 -14.85 18.94
CA ARG A 41 -7.38 -14.60 20.37
C ARG A 41 -6.13 -14.85 21.21
N SER A 42 -5.33 -15.87 20.89
CA SER A 42 -4.08 -16.13 21.61
C SER A 42 -3.05 -15.01 21.45
N ALA A 43 -3.11 -14.28 20.34
CA ALA A 43 -2.33 -13.08 20.10
C ALA A 43 -2.96 -11.79 20.68
N GLY A 44 -4.08 -11.91 21.41
CA GLY A 44 -4.80 -10.76 21.97
C GLY A 44 -5.59 -9.95 20.94
N GLY A 45 -5.89 -10.54 19.78
CA GLY A 45 -6.69 -9.91 18.74
C GLY A 45 -8.14 -10.37 18.70
N GLU A 46 -8.98 -9.56 18.05
CA GLU A 46 -10.39 -9.81 17.80
C GLU A 46 -10.79 -9.30 16.41
N LEU A 47 -11.79 -9.91 15.77
CA LEU A 47 -12.34 -9.38 14.52
C LEU A 47 -13.20 -8.15 14.78
N LEU A 48 -13.32 -7.26 13.78
CA LEU A 48 -14.27 -6.16 13.87
C LEU A 48 -15.73 -6.65 13.81
N GLU A 49 -16.60 -5.93 14.50
CA GLU A 49 -18.04 -6.15 14.52
C GLU A 49 -18.73 -5.50 13.30
N ASP A 50 -20.03 -5.80 13.14
CA ASP A 50 -20.92 -5.18 12.15
C ASP A 50 -20.56 -5.42 10.67
N GLY A 51 -19.87 -6.52 10.38
CA GLY A 51 -19.52 -6.90 9.00
C GLY A 51 -18.36 -6.10 8.40
N ARG A 52 -17.66 -5.30 9.22
CA ARG A 52 -16.43 -4.60 8.82
C ARG A 52 -15.30 -5.59 8.56
N HIS A 53 -14.46 -5.29 7.57
CA HIS A 53 -13.34 -6.15 7.20
C HIS A 53 -12.05 -5.67 7.87
N GLY A 54 -11.67 -6.33 8.97
CA GLY A 54 -10.51 -5.96 9.76
C GLY A 54 -10.43 -6.67 11.10
N LEU A 55 -9.51 -6.21 11.95
CA LEU A 55 -9.35 -6.69 13.32
C LEU A 55 -8.94 -5.58 14.29
N ARG A 56 -9.03 -5.86 15.58
CA ARG A 56 -8.30 -5.14 16.63
C ARG A 56 -7.21 -6.02 17.23
N ILE A 57 -6.05 -5.47 17.51
CA ILE A 57 -4.95 -6.14 18.21
C ILE A 57 -3.98 -5.10 18.77
N ALA A 58 -3.48 -5.30 19.99
CA ALA A 58 -2.47 -4.43 20.61
C ALA A 58 -2.77 -2.92 20.51
N GLY A 59 -4.03 -2.53 20.81
CA GLY A 59 -4.48 -1.13 20.75
C GLY A 59 -4.78 -0.60 19.34
N TRP A 60 -4.43 -1.34 18.29
CA TRP A 60 -4.70 -0.96 16.90
C TRP A 60 -6.01 -1.56 16.39
N ARG A 61 -6.88 -0.70 15.85
CA ARG A 61 -7.96 -1.07 14.95
C ARG A 61 -7.46 -0.95 13.51
N ILE A 62 -7.47 -2.06 12.79
CA ILE A 62 -7.01 -2.18 11.40
C ILE A 62 -8.20 -2.54 10.54
N GLU A 63 -8.57 -1.67 9.61
CA GLU A 63 -9.78 -1.80 8.81
C GLU A 63 -9.49 -1.53 7.33
N THR A 64 -10.18 -2.27 6.47
CA THR A 64 -10.08 -2.15 5.02
C THR A 64 -11.47 -2.11 4.42
N THR A 65 -11.65 -1.23 3.44
CA THR A 65 -12.89 -1.09 2.69
C THR A 65 -12.57 -1.21 1.21
N LYS A 66 -13.30 -2.07 0.49
CA LYS A 66 -13.22 -2.20 -0.96
C LYS A 66 -14.57 -1.90 -1.58
N ARG A 67 -14.59 -0.94 -2.48
CA ARG A 67 -15.80 -0.45 -3.14
C ARG A 67 -15.58 -0.43 -4.65
N PRO A 68 -16.66 -0.41 -5.46
CA PRO A 68 -16.54 -0.26 -6.91
C PRO A 68 -15.81 1.03 -7.31
N ILE A 69 -15.45 1.11 -8.59
CA ILE A 69 -14.93 2.34 -9.18
C ILE A 69 -15.98 3.46 -9.11
N LEU A 70 -15.51 4.71 -9.16
CA LEU A 70 -16.37 5.90 -9.21
C LEU A 70 -17.40 5.78 -10.33
N ASN A 71 -18.65 6.12 -10.00
CA ASN A 71 -19.67 6.37 -11.01
C ASN A 71 -19.44 7.74 -11.68
N SER A 72 -20.19 8.03 -12.74
CA SER A 72 -20.02 9.26 -13.53
C SER A 72 -20.19 10.54 -12.71
N ASP A 73 -21.15 10.58 -11.79
CA ASP A 73 -21.45 11.78 -11.00
C ASP A 73 -20.33 12.06 -9.99
N ALA A 74 -19.89 11.03 -9.26
CA ALA A 74 -18.79 11.14 -8.32
C ALA A 74 -17.47 11.47 -9.03
N ARG A 75 -17.27 10.95 -10.25
CA ARG A 75 -16.11 11.30 -11.09
C ARG A 75 -16.09 12.78 -11.44
N GLN A 76 -17.21 13.35 -11.88
CA GLN A 76 -17.30 14.79 -12.19
C GLN A 76 -17.07 15.67 -10.95
N GLU A 77 -17.57 15.25 -9.80
CA GLU A 77 -17.29 15.94 -8.53
C GLU A 77 -15.80 15.92 -8.19
N TRP A 78 -15.13 14.77 -8.37
CA TRP A 78 -13.70 14.64 -8.14
C TRP A 78 -12.88 15.48 -9.11
N GLU A 79 -13.25 15.50 -10.40
CA GLU A 79 -12.62 16.34 -11.42
C GLU A 79 -12.67 17.82 -11.03
N LYS A 80 -13.83 18.28 -10.53
CA LYS A 80 -14.00 19.64 -10.01
C LYS A 80 -13.14 19.90 -8.76
N ASN A 81 -13.17 18.99 -7.79
CA ASN A 81 -12.47 19.15 -6.51
C ASN A 81 -10.94 19.07 -6.64
N LEU A 82 -10.44 18.26 -7.57
CA LEU A 82 -9.01 18.12 -7.88
C LEU A 82 -8.53 19.15 -8.91
N GLY A 83 -9.43 19.92 -9.54
CA GLY A 83 -9.08 20.84 -10.62
C GLY A 83 -8.42 20.14 -11.80
N SER A 84 -8.94 18.97 -12.18
CA SER A 84 -8.43 18.12 -13.26
C SER A 84 -9.57 17.58 -14.09
N THR A 85 -9.46 17.61 -15.41
CA THR A 85 -10.33 16.84 -16.31
C THR A 85 -9.80 15.42 -16.56
N HIS A 86 -8.67 15.08 -15.96
CA HIS A 86 -8.01 13.79 -16.12
C HIS A 86 -7.92 13.08 -14.77
N LEU A 87 -8.46 11.86 -14.74
CA LEU A 87 -8.41 10.91 -13.63
C LEU A 87 -8.08 9.52 -14.20
N PRO A 88 -7.50 8.61 -13.41
CA PRO A 88 -7.32 7.22 -13.82
C PRO A 88 -8.61 6.61 -14.36
N GLU A 89 -8.50 5.66 -15.27
CA GLU A 89 -9.65 4.90 -15.79
C GLU A 89 -10.43 4.23 -14.66
N MET A 90 -9.72 3.60 -13.72
CA MET A 90 -10.31 2.91 -12.57
C MET A 90 -9.91 3.61 -11.27
N VAL A 91 -10.80 4.44 -10.73
CA VAL A 91 -10.60 5.09 -9.41
C VAL A 91 -11.52 4.46 -8.39
N PHE A 92 -10.96 3.82 -7.37
CA PHE A 92 -11.72 3.17 -6.29
C PHE A 92 -11.95 4.16 -5.15
N GLY A 93 -12.79 5.17 -5.39
CA GLY A 93 -12.81 6.37 -4.55
C GLY A 93 -13.27 6.17 -3.10
N GLU A 94 -14.12 5.17 -2.85
CA GLU A 94 -14.58 4.80 -1.51
C GLU A 94 -13.80 3.62 -0.92
N SER A 95 -12.77 3.13 -1.62
CA SER A 95 -11.88 2.11 -1.06
C SER A 95 -10.83 2.77 -0.17
N SER A 96 -10.56 2.15 0.97
CA SER A 96 -9.61 2.69 1.95
C SER A 96 -8.96 1.61 2.79
N LEU A 97 -7.84 1.98 3.41
CA LEU A 97 -7.21 1.23 4.50
C LEU A 97 -6.95 2.19 5.65
N GLU A 98 -7.39 1.82 6.85
CA GLU A 98 -7.25 2.64 8.06
C GLU A 98 -6.55 1.86 9.18
N LEU A 99 -5.58 2.51 9.81
CA LEU A 99 -4.86 2.05 11.00
C LEU A 99 -5.11 3.07 12.10
N VAL A 100 -5.84 2.71 13.16
CA VAL A 100 -6.17 3.61 14.27
C VAL A 100 -5.68 3.01 15.57
N HIS A 101 -4.76 3.69 16.26
CA HIS A 101 -4.38 3.34 17.63
C HIS A 101 -5.39 3.99 18.59
N GLU A 102 -6.26 3.19 19.19
CA GLU A 102 -7.47 3.67 19.88
C GLU A 102 -7.16 4.45 21.18
N GLU A 103 -6.03 4.17 21.82
CA GLU A 103 -5.62 4.85 23.06
C GLU A 103 -4.99 6.23 22.79
N THR A 104 -4.11 6.33 21.80
CA THR A 104 -3.43 7.61 21.47
C THR A 104 -4.19 8.44 20.45
N GLY A 105 -5.14 7.86 19.72
CA GLY A 105 -5.84 8.59 18.65
C GLY A 105 -5.07 8.72 17.34
N ILE A 106 -3.89 8.08 17.22
CA ILE A 106 -3.10 8.08 15.99
C ILE A 106 -3.88 7.34 14.91
N LYS A 107 -4.19 8.02 13.82
CA LYS A 107 -4.80 7.45 12.63
C LYS A 107 -3.88 7.63 11.43
N ILE A 108 -3.63 6.54 10.72
CA ILE A 108 -2.97 6.54 9.42
C ILE A 108 -3.95 5.91 8.43
N HIS A 109 -4.36 6.67 7.41
CA HIS A 109 -5.32 6.21 6.42
C HIS A 109 -4.82 6.40 5.00
N PHE A 110 -5.31 5.55 4.10
CA PHE A 110 -4.94 5.51 2.69
C PHE A 110 -6.20 5.53 1.84
N ASN A 111 -6.28 6.49 0.92
CA ASN A 111 -7.39 6.64 -0.01
C ASN A 111 -6.90 7.19 -1.36
N ALA A 112 -7.72 7.03 -2.40
CA ALA A 112 -7.37 7.47 -3.75
C ALA A 112 -7.39 9.00 -3.91
N PHE A 113 -8.25 9.72 -3.19
CA PHE A 113 -8.42 11.16 -3.34
C PHE A 113 -7.16 11.92 -2.92
N ASP A 114 -6.66 11.67 -1.71
CA ASP A 114 -5.44 12.28 -1.18
C ASP A 114 -4.22 11.92 -2.06
N ALA A 115 -4.20 10.68 -2.58
CA ALA A 115 -3.17 10.25 -3.51
C ALA A 115 -3.17 11.04 -4.82
N LEU A 116 -4.34 11.30 -5.39
CA LEU A 116 -4.50 12.10 -6.61
C LEU A 116 -4.24 13.59 -6.37
N GLN A 117 -4.58 14.10 -5.18
CA GLN A 117 -4.20 15.45 -4.77
C GLN A 117 -2.67 15.59 -4.69
N GLY A 118 -1.98 14.57 -4.15
CA GLY A 118 -0.52 14.50 -4.15
C GLY A 118 0.07 14.46 -5.56
N TRP A 119 -0.54 13.70 -6.48
CA TRP A 119 -0.13 13.67 -7.89
C TRP A 119 -0.24 15.07 -8.55
N LYS A 120 -1.31 15.81 -8.30
CA LYS A 120 -1.47 17.18 -8.83
C LYS A 120 -0.39 18.16 -8.38
N GLN A 121 0.18 17.94 -7.20
CA GLN A 121 1.26 18.78 -6.65
C GLN A 121 2.65 18.30 -7.08
N GLU A 122 2.75 17.13 -7.72
CA GLU A 122 4.01 16.53 -8.12
C GLU A 122 4.52 17.15 -9.42
N ALA A 123 5.64 17.87 -9.34
CA ALA A 123 6.26 18.51 -10.48
C ALA A 123 7.22 17.55 -11.24
N LEU A 124 6.69 16.44 -11.75
CA LEU A 124 7.48 15.55 -12.62
C LEU A 124 7.48 16.04 -14.07
N PRO A 125 8.59 15.82 -14.80
CA PRO A 125 8.61 16.09 -16.23
C PRO A 125 7.57 15.17 -16.93
N PRO A 126 6.84 15.67 -17.94
CA PRO A 126 5.91 14.85 -18.70
C PRO A 126 6.62 13.65 -19.31
N VAL A 127 6.06 12.46 -19.09
CA VAL A 127 6.57 11.24 -19.73
C VAL A 127 5.89 11.10 -21.09
N GLU A 128 6.67 10.87 -22.15
CA GLU A 128 6.11 10.68 -23.48
C GLU A 128 5.50 9.28 -23.61
N VAL A 129 4.22 9.17 -23.26
CA VAL A 129 3.42 7.99 -23.57
C VAL A 129 3.10 8.03 -25.08
N PRO A 130 3.17 6.91 -25.84
CA PRO A 130 2.82 6.88 -27.26
C PRO A 130 1.43 7.46 -27.57
N ALA A 131 0.46 7.27 -26.66
CA ALA A 131 -0.85 7.92 -26.73
C ALA A 131 -0.75 9.45 -26.61
N ALA A 132 0.03 9.98 -25.67
CA ALA A 132 0.24 11.42 -25.49
C ALA A 132 0.88 12.07 -26.73
N ALA A 133 1.78 11.37 -27.43
CA ALA A 133 2.37 11.84 -28.69
C ALA A 133 1.31 12.03 -29.79
N LYS A 134 0.32 11.13 -29.89
CA LYS A 134 -0.81 11.25 -30.83
C LYS A 134 -1.71 12.44 -30.50
N TRP A 135 -1.90 12.75 -29.22
CA TRP A 135 -2.64 13.96 -28.78
C TRP A 135 -1.87 15.25 -29.08
N LYS A 136 -0.54 15.29 -28.81
CA LYS A 136 0.33 16.42 -29.17
C LYS A 136 0.25 16.75 -30.67
N PHE A 137 0.17 15.74 -31.54
CA PHE A 137 0.10 15.93 -33.00
C PHE A 137 -1.24 16.45 -33.53
N ARG A 138 -2.35 16.31 -32.77
CA ARG A 138 -3.65 16.90 -33.13
C ARG A 138 -3.74 18.39 -32.79
N SER A 139 -2.89 18.85 -31.88
CA SER A 139 -2.71 20.26 -31.52
C SER A 139 -1.64 20.87 -32.44
N LYS A 140 -1.79 22.13 -32.83
CA LYS A 140 -0.96 22.77 -33.87
C LYS A 140 0.56 22.68 -33.54
N PRO A 141 1.43 22.27 -34.48
CA PRO A 141 2.85 22.00 -34.23
C PRO A 141 3.71 23.22 -33.85
N SER A 142 3.17 24.44 -33.94
CA SER A 142 3.87 25.69 -33.58
C SER A 142 3.61 26.16 -32.15
N GLN A 143 2.76 25.48 -31.38
CA GLN A 143 2.53 25.75 -29.97
C GLN A 143 3.24 24.67 -29.17
N GLN A 144 4.19 25.06 -28.31
CA GLN A 144 4.61 24.19 -27.21
C GLN A 144 3.35 23.94 -26.36
N VAL A 145 2.67 22.83 -26.61
CA VAL A 145 1.58 22.37 -25.76
C VAL A 145 2.22 21.95 -24.46
N ILE A 146 2.28 22.88 -23.51
CA ILE A 146 2.52 22.54 -22.11
C ILE A 146 1.34 21.66 -21.74
N LEU A 147 1.58 20.35 -21.67
CA LEU A 147 0.59 19.41 -21.17
C LEU A 147 0.34 19.80 -19.71
N ASP A 148 -0.93 19.96 -19.36
CA ASP A 148 -1.42 20.21 -18.00
C ASP A 148 -1.38 18.94 -17.12
N TYR A 149 -0.91 17.82 -17.70
CA TYR A 149 -0.83 16.51 -17.07
C TYR A 149 0.28 15.63 -17.69
N ASP A 150 0.95 14.82 -16.88
CA ASP A 150 2.05 13.93 -17.25
C ASP A 150 1.61 12.54 -17.76
N TYR A 151 0.31 12.24 -17.85
CA TYR A 151 -0.28 10.95 -18.28
C TYR A 151 0.00 9.75 -17.36
N THR A 152 0.77 9.89 -16.27
CA THR A 152 1.20 8.73 -15.48
C THR A 152 0.55 8.59 -14.10
N PHE A 153 -0.18 9.61 -13.62
CA PHE A 153 -0.74 9.68 -12.27
C PHE A 153 0.28 9.44 -11.14
N THR A 154 1.58 9.69 -11.40
CA THR A 154 2.63 9.45 -10.41
C THR A 154 2.45 10.35 -9.19
N THR A 155 2.27 9.74 -8.02
CA THR A 155 2.04 10.46 -6.75
C THR A 155 3.22 10.33 -5.78
N PRO A 156 3.55 11.37 -4.98
CA PRO A 156 4.45 11.31 -3.84
C PRO A 156 3.75 10.83 -2.56
N TYR A 157 2.44 10.54 -2.62
CA TYR A 157 1.60 10.16 -1.49
C TYR A 157 2.20 9.01 -0.68
N SER A 158 2.17 9.17 0.64
CA SER A 158 2.80 8.25 1.61
C SER A 158 1.88 7.91 2.78
N GLY A 159 0.56 8.00 2.57
CA GLY A 159 -0.44 7.96 3.62
C GLY A 159 -0.83 9.34 4.12
N SER A 160 -1.99 9.40 4.78
CA SER A 160 -2.52 10.58 5.44
C SER A 160 -2.58 10.31 6.93
N GLU A 161 -2.12 11.24 7.75
CA GLU A 161 -2.10 11.09 9.21
C GLU A 161 -3.06 12.07 9.88
N VAL A 162 -3.81 11.57 10.85
CA VAL A 162 -4.75 12.38 11.65
C VAL A 162 -4.58 12.00 13.12
N HIS A 163 -4.61 13.00 13.99
CA HIS A 163 -4.72 12.80 15.42
C HIS A 163 -6.18 13.02 15.82
N GLU A 164 -6.92 11.93 16.04
CA GLU A 164 -8.31 11.98 16.52
C GLU A 164 -8.30 11.85 18.06
N PRO A 165 -8.66 12.88 18.84
CA PRO A 165 -8.65 12.79 20.30
C PRO A 165 -9.48 11.61 20.79
N SER A 166 -8.97 10.85 21.76
CA SER A 166 -9.67 9.68 22.28
C SER A 166 -11.04 10.09 22.87
N ARG A 167 -12.06 9.22 22.77
CA ARG A 167 -13.39 9.45 23.36
C ARG A 167 -13.36 9.77 24.87
N LYS A 168 -12.31 9.34 25.59
CA LYS A 168 -12.12 9.60 27.03
C LYS A 168 -11.58 11.01 27.34
N GLN A 169 -10.94 11.69 26.39
CA GLN A 169 -10.46 13.07 26.55
C GLN A 169 -11.54 14.13 26.31
N VAL A 170 -12.62 13.77 25.59
CA VAL A 170 -13.70 14.70 25.23
C VAL A 170 -14.51 15.17 26.47
N GLU A 171 -14.49 14.42 27.58
CA GLU A 171 -15.18 14.82 28.82
C GLU A 171 -14.39 15.79 29.72
N MET A 172 -13.10 16.05 29.45
CA MET A 172 -12.28 16.95 30.28
C MET A 172 -11.80 18.24 29.59
N ASP A 173 -11.87 18.34 28.26
CA ASP A 173 -11.31 19.48 27.52
C ASP A 173 -12.37 20.39 26.87
N VAL A 174 -13.07 21.16 27.72
CA VAL A 174 -13.68 22.43 27.30
C VAL A 174 -12.67 23.60 27.41
N GLN A 175 -11.49 23.39 28.04
CA GLN A 175 -10.59 24.48 28.44
C GLN A 175 -9.12 24.38 27.97
N ALA A 176 -8.76 23.50 27.01
CA ALA A 176 -7.38 23.38 26.50
C ALA A 176 -7.26 23.46 24.96
N ARG A 177 -7.97 24.39 24.32
CA ARG A 177 -7.70 24.73 22.91
C ARG A 177 -6.50 25.66 22.80
N LYS A 178 -5.25 25.16 22.90
CA LYS A 178 -4.07 25.94 22.45
C LYS A 178 -2.75 25.22 22.16
N THR A 179 -2.74 23.89 22.01
CA THR A 179 -1.65 23.17 21.34
C THR A 179 -2.26 21.97 20.63
N SER A 180 -2.65 22.13 19.36
CA SER A 180 -2.86 20.98 18.49
C SER A 180 -1.50 20.30 18.33
N GLU A 181 -1.26 19.23 19.08
CA GLU A 181 -0.16 18.30 18.83
C GLU A 181 -0.42 17.67 17.46
N CYS A 182 0.24 18.23 16.44
CA CYS A 182 0.12 17.76 15.07
C CYS A 182 1.11 16.61 14.87
N LEU A 183 0.61 15.44 14.48
CA LEU A 183 1.45 14.33 14.06
C LEU A 183 2.39 14.77 12.94
N CYS A 184 3.67 14.42 13.07
CA CYS A 184 4.66 14.73 12.05
C CYS A 184 5.68 13.60 11.89
N TRP A 185 6.20 13.47 10.68
CA TRP A 185 7.26 12.52 10.37
C TRP A 185 8.61 13.20 10.49
N ILE A 186 9.44 12.69 11.40
CA ILE A 186 10.81 13.16 11.62
C ILE A 186 11.79 12.16 11.04
N GLU A 187 12.92 12.64 10.54
CA GLU A 187 13.98 11.77 10.03
C GLU A 187 14.53 10.89 11.16
N SER A 188 14.74 9.60 10.86
CA SER A 188 15.24 8.63 11.83
C SER A 188 16.26 7.67 11.20
N GLU A 189 17.17 7.18 12.04
CA GLU A 189 18.08 6.09 11.71
C GLU A 189 17.46 4.70 11.89
N ASP A 190 16.25 4.64 12.46
CA ASP A 190 15.49 3.39 12.58
C ASP A 190 15.22 2.77 11.21
N ARG A 191 15.31 1.44 11.13
CA ARG A 191 15.11 0.66 9.89
C ARG A 191 14.12 -0.46 10.12
N ILE A 192 13.31 -0.73 9.10
CA ILE A 192 12.43 -1.89 9.08
C ILE A 192 13.30 -3.13 8.87
N ASN A 193 13.30 -4.05 9.82
CA ASN A 193 13.98 -5.33 9.67
C ASN A 193 13.17 -6.25 8.74
N LEU A 194 13.40 -6.11 7.43
CA LEU A 194 12.72 -6.91 6.41
C LEU A 194 12.97 -8.42 6.57
N ILE A 195 14.11 -8.83 7.13
CA ILE A 195 14.42 -10.25 7.36
C ILE A 195 13.52 -10.81 8.45
N ALA A 196 13.30 -10.05 9.53
CA ALA A 196 12.36 -10.44 10.57
C ALA A 196 10.92 -10.58 10.03
N LEU A 197 10.51 -9.75 9.06
CA LEU A 197 9.20 -9.83 8.41
C LEU A 197 9.04 -11.02 7.43
N GLN A 198 10.14 -11.69 7.09
CA GLN A 198 10.15 -12.96 6.34
C GLN A 198 10.03 -14.18 7.26
N SER A 199 9.93 -13.99 8.58
CA SER A 199 9.65 -15.06 9.54
C SER A 199 8.37 -15.81 9.18
N LYS A 200 8.25 -17.04 9.69
CA LYS A 200 7.07 -17.89 9.50
C LYS A 200 5.93 -17.55 10.48
N ASP A 201 5.91 -16.33 11.02
CA ASP A 201 4.85 -15.93 11.94
C ASP A 201 3.49 -16.00 11.24
N PRO A 202 2.45 -16.50 11.93
CA PRO A 202 1.13 -16.63 11.33
C PRO A 202 0.61 -15.23 10.95
N ILE A 203 0.12 -15.12 9.72
CA ILE A 203 -0.54 -13.89 9.27
C ILE A 203 -1.94 -13.90 9.88
N LEU A 204 -2.16 -13.03 10.86
CA LEU A 204 -3.45 -12.85 11.53
C LEU A 204 -4.43 -12.08 10.65
N PHE A 205 -3.93 -11.15 9.84
CA PHE A 205 -4.75 -10.45 8.85
C PHE A 205 -3.89 -10.03 7.68
N TYR A 206 -4.44 -10.20 6.49
CA TYR A 206 -3.85 -9.68 5.26
C TYR A 206 -4.96 -9.17 4.38
N ASP A 207 -4.74 -7.98 3.86
CA ASP A 207 -5.57 -7.48 2.78
C ASP A 207 -4.78 -6.57 1.84
N GLU A 208 -5.30 -6.46 0.62
CA GLU A 208 -4.79 -5.61 -0.45
C GLU A 208 -5.93 -4.80 -1.04
N VAL A 209 -5.79 -3.48 -1.00
CA VAL A 209 -6.76 -2.51 -1.50
C VAL A 209 -6.14 -1.77 -2.68
N VAL A 210 -6.81 -1.80 -3.83
CA VAL A 210 -6.46 -0.98 -5.00
C VAL A 210 -7.08 0.40 -4.81
N LEU A 211 -6.29 1.46 -4.95
CA LEU A 211 -6.77 2.83 -4.84
C LEU A 211 -7.12 3.42 -6.21
N TYR A 212 -6.23 3.25 -7.19
CA TYR A 212 -6.54 3.52 -8.59
C TYR A 212 -5.67 2.69 -9.53
N GLU A 213 -6.13 2.56 -10.76
CA GLU A 213 -5.45 1.91 -11.87
C GLU A 213 -5.77 2.60 -13.20
N ASP A 214 -4.80 2.62 -14.12
CA ASP A 214 -4.93 3.13 -15.48
C ASP A 214 -4.04 2.32 -16.44
N GLU A 215 -4.57 1.94 -17.61
CA GLU A 215 -3.84 1.14 -18.60
C GLU A 215 -3.05 2.01 -19.61
N LEU A 216 -3.01 3.33 -19.41
CA LEU A 216 -2.31 4.28 -20.26
C LEU A 216 -2.70 4.16 -21.74
N ALA A 217 -3.99 3.92 -22.00
CA ALA A 217 -4.54 3.60 -23.32
C ALA A 217 -3.81 2.42 -24.00
N ASP A 218 -3.67 1.31 -23.28
CA ASP A 218 -2.96 0.09 -23.69
C ASP A 218 -1.44 0.25 -23.89
N ASN A 219 -0.82 1.31 -23.35
CA ASN A 219 0.63 1.56 -23.46
C ASN A 219 1.39 1.33 -22.15
N GLY A 220 0.78 0.66 -21.19
CA GLY A 220 1.43 0.35 -19.93
C GLY A 220 0.47 0.14 -18.78
N VAL A 221 0.90 0.51 -17.58
CA VAL A 221 0.09 0.46 -16.37
C VAL A 221 0.54 1.54 -15.41
N SER A 222 -0.41 2.22 -14.79
CA SER A 222 -0.24 3.04 -13.59
C SER A 222 -1.16 2.49 -12.51
N LEU A 223 -0.59 2.00 -11.41
CA LEU A 223 -1.32 1.26 -10.39
C LEU A 223 -0.87 1.68 -8.99
N LEU A 224 -1.81 2.11 -8.15
CA LEU A 224 -1.57 2.39 -6.74
C LEU A 224 -2.32 1.39 -5.86
N THR A 225 -1.56 0.61 -5.08
CA THR A 225 -2.11 -0.39 -4.14
C THR A 225 -1.57 -0.17 -2.75
N VAL A 226 -2.40 -0.48 -1.74
CA VAL A 226 -1.98 -0.53 -0.34
C VAL A 226 -2.26 -1.93 0.21
N LYS A 227 -1.27 -2.51 0.87
CA LYS A 227 -1.35 -3.85 1.46
C LYS A 227 -1.01 -3.77 2.93
N VAL A 228 -1.72 -4.52 3.77
CA VAL A 228 -1.38 -4.67 5.19
C VAL A 228 -1.19 -6.14 5.52
N ARG A 229 -0.20 -6.44 6.34
CA ARG A 229 0.03 -7.72 6.99
C ARG A 229 0.07 -7.48 8.49
N VAL A 230 -0.73 -8.23 9.23
CA VAL A 230 -0.77 -8.19 10.70
C VAL A 230 -0.28 -9.53 11.21
N MET A 231 0.72 -9.48 12.08
CA MET A 231 1.32 -10.61 12.76
C MET A 231 1.11 -10.46 14.27
N PRO A 232 1.37 -11.50 15.09
CA PRO A 232 1.14 -11.42 16.54
C PRO A 232 1.92 -10.33 17.28
N THR A 233 3.04 -9.85 16.71
CA THR A 233 3.97 -8.91 17.36
C THR A 233 4.06 -7.56 16.66
N CYS A 234 3.46 -7.40 15.48
CA CYS A 234 3.58 -6.20 14.68
C CYS A 234 2.56 -6.16 13.54
N TRP A 235 2.40 -4.98 12.94
CA TRP A 235 1.83 -4.85 11.59
C TRP A 235 2.86 -4.24 10.63
N PHE A 236 2.73 -4.60 9.35
CA PHE A 236 3.52 -4.07 8.26
C PHE A 236 2.59 -3.66 7.11
N LEU A 237 2.83 -2.48 6.57
CA LEU A 237 2.06 -1.90 5.47
C LEU A 237 2.99 -1.57 4.30
N LEU A 238 2.52 -1.83 3.09
CA LEU A 238 3.17 -1.43 1.85
C LEU A 238 2.16 -0.68 0.98
N LEU A 239 2.35 0.63 0.85
CA LEU A 239 1.77 1.42 -0.23
C LEU A 239 2.75 1.40 -1.39
N ARG A 240 2.31 0.92 -2.56
CA ARG A 240 3.12 0.85 -3.78
C ARG A 240 2.41 1.52 -4.93
N PHE A 241 3.08 2.52 -5.50
CA PHE A 241 2.81 3.02 -6.83
C PHE A 241 3.71 2.28 -7.83
N TRP A 242 3.10 1.64 -8.81
CA TRP A 242 3.77 0.96 -9.92
C TRP A 242 3.41 1.64 -11.24
N LEU A 243 4.41 2.07 -11.97
CA LEU A 243 4.27 2.62 -13.30
C LEU A 243 5.18 1.87 -14.28
N ARG A 244 4.59 1.42 -15.38
CA ARG A 244 5.31 0.96 -16.56
C ARG A 244 4.74 1.69 -17.76
N VAL A 245 5.60 2.38 -18.49
CA VAL A 245 5.27 2.92 -19.82
C VAL A 245 6.03 2.08 -20.82
N ASP A 246 5.31 1.31 -21.63
CA ASP A 246 5.88 0.26 -22.47
C ASP A 246 6.94 0.82 -23.43
N GLY A 247 8.13 0.21 -23.41
CA GLY A 247 9.29 0.64 -24.20
C GLY A 247 9.96 1.93 -23.73
N VAL A 248 9.43 2.63 -22.72
CA VAL A 248 9.94 3.92 -22.24
C VAL A 248 10.63 3.76 -20.89
N LEU A 249 9.86 3.62 -19.80
CA LEU A 249 10.40 3.55 -18.45
C LEU A 249 9.53 2.72 -17.50
N MET A 250 10.13 2.37 -16.37
CA MET A 250 9.50 1.75 -15.22
C MET A 250 9.84 2.54 -13.97
N ARG A 251 8.85 2.76 -13.11
CA ARG A 251 8.98 3.51 -11.86
C ARG A 251 8.21 2.79 -10.76
N VAL A 252 8.86 2.60 -9.62
CA VAL A 252 8.24 2.11 -8.39
C VAL A 252 8.42 3.15 -7.29
N ARG A 253 7.34 3.52 -6.61
CA ARG A 253 7.40 4.26 -5.35
C ARG A 253 6.79 3.42 -4.25
N ASP A 254 7.64 2.98 -3.33
CA ASP A 254 7.23 2.24 -2.15
C ASP A 254 7.23 3.15 -0.94
N THR A 255 6.15 3.11 -0.18
CA THR A 255 6.10 3.57 1.21
C THR A 255 5.80 2.36 2.07
N ARG A 256 6.79 1.94 2.86
CA ARG A 256 6.67 0.88 3.86
C ARG A 256 6.43 1.52 5.20
N ILE A 257 5.45 1.04 5.95
CA ILE A 257 5.20 1.48 7.33
C ILE A 257 5.19 0.24 8.22
N TYR A 258 5.81 0.34 9.38
CA TYR A 258 5.93 -0.74 10.33
C TYR A 258 5.69 -0.23 11.74
N CYS A 259 5.01 -1.03 12.55
CA CYS A 259 4.88 -0.81 13.98
C CYS A 259 4.97 -2.15 14.71
N ALA A 260 5.90 -2.24 15.65
CA ALA A 260 5.92 -3.31 16.63
C ALA A 260 4.86 -3.04 17.71
N PHE A 261 4.26 -4.10 18.25
CA PHE A 261 3.33 -4.01 19.38
C PHE A 261 4.05 -3.80 20.72
N GLU A 262 5.38 -3.91 20.72
CA GLU A 262 6.20 -3.47 21.84
C GLU A 262 6.13 -1.94 21.91
N SER A 263 5.37 -1.43 22.88
CA SER A 263 5.28 0.00 23.15
C SER A 263 6.58 0.52 23.77
N ASP A 264 6.88 1.80 23.53
CA ASP A 264 7.93 2.50 24.28
C ASP A 264 7.55 2.52 25.78
N THR A 265 8.53 2.81 26.64
CA THR A 265 8.39 3.06 28.10
C THR A 265 7.22 3.98 28.49
N LYS A 266 6.73 4.80 27.54
CA LYS A 266 5.61 5.73 27.70
C LYS A 266 4.26 5.21 27.19
N GLY A 267 4.17 3.97 26.70
CA GLY A 267 2.94 3.38 26.16
C GLY A 267 2.54 3.85 24.75
N ILE A 268 3.35 4.67 24.09
CA ILE A 268 3.10 5.12 22.72
C ILE A 268 3.63 4.10 21.72
N PRO A 269 2.87 3.80 20.64
CA PRO A 269 3.37 2.95 19.56
C PRO A 269 4.48 3.64 18.77
N VAL A 270 5.58 2.92 18.52
CA VAL A 270 6.64 3.38 17.64
C VAL A 270 6.29 2.99 16.20
N VAL A 271 5.96 3.99 15.38
CA VAL A 271 5.67 3.81 13.96
C VAL A 271 6.82 4.37 13.13
N ILE A 272 7.40 3.54 12.27
CA ILE A 272 8.47 3.91 11.34
C ILE A 272 8.01 3.79 9.90
N ARG A 273 8.52 4.67 9.04
CA ARG A 273 8.20 4.74 7.62
C ARG A 273 9.46 4.80 6.78
N GLU A 274 9.53 3.96 5.75
CA GLU A 274 10.57 3.98 4.75
C GLU A 274 9.96 4.29 3.39
N ARG A 275 10.45 5.34 2.75
CA ARG A 275 10.02 5.74 1.40
C ARG A 275 11.17 5.49 0.43
N CYS A 276 10.88 4.80 -0.67
CA CYS A 276 11.88 4.46 -1.68
C CYS A 276 11.32 4.71 -3.07
N ARG A 277 12.04 5.49 -3.87
CA ARG A 277 11.74 5.74 -5.28
C ARG A 277 12.80 5.02 -6.12
N ARG A 278 12.34 4.17 -7.03
CA ARG A 278 13.17 3.45 -7.99
C ARG A 278 12.66 3.72 -9.40
N GLU A 279 13.57 3.95 -10.33
CA GLU A 279 13.21 4.29 -11.70
C GLU A 279 14.30 3.87 -12.67
N GLY A 280 13.91 3.40 -13.86
CA GLY A 280 14.85 3.03 -14.91
C GLY A 280 14.16 2.96 -16.26
N THR A 281 14.90 3.25 -17.33
CA THR A 281 14.41 3.10 -18.69
C THR A 281 14.56 1.67 -19.18
N PHE A 282 13.74 1.28 -20.16
CA PHE A 282 13.90 -0.02 -20.84
C PHE A 282 15.29 -0.14 -21.48
N GLU A 283 15.77 0.92 -22.10
CA GLU A 283 17.11 0.99 -22.71
C GLU A 283 18.22 0.74 -21.69
N ALA A 284 18.19 1.40 -20.53
CA ALA A 284 19.20 1.24 -19.50
C ALA A 284 19.20 -0.18 -18.87
N LEU A 285 18.02 -0.80 -18.77
CA LEU A 285 17.90 -2.17 -18.29
C LEU A 285 18.37 -3.19 -19.35
N ALA A 286 18.06 -2.96 -20.62
CA ALA A 286 18.55 -3.77 -21.73
C ALA A 286 20.08 -3.74 -21.83
N ALA A 287 20.69 -2.55 -21.64
CA ALA A 287 22.15 -2.40 -21.57
C ALA A 287 22.80 -3.20 -20.41
N ARG A 288 22.02 -3.52 -19.35
CA ARG A 288 22.44 -4.38 -18.24
C ARG A 288 22.12 -5.87 -18.46
N GLY A 289 21.59 -6.23 -19.62
CA GLY A 289 21.25 -7.62 -19.99
C GLY A 289 19.86 -8.08 -19.56
N PHE A 290 18.96 -7.16 -19.15
CA PHE A 290 17.56 -7.52 -18.86
C PHE A 290 16.70 -7.50 -20.14
N PRO A 291 15.54 -8.20 -20.15
CA PRO A 291 14.66 -8.24 -21.32
C PRO A 291 14.24 -6.85 -21.82
N SER A 292 14.10 -6.66 -23.13
CA SER A 292 13.56 -5.41 -23.68
C SER A 292 12.04 -5.41 -23.84
N GLU A 293 11.42 -6.60 -23.75
CA GLU A 293 9.98 -6.80 -23.93
C GLU A 293 9.18 -6.37 -22.70
N SER A 294 8.14 -5.56 -22.88
CA SER A 294 7.27 -5.06 -21.79
C SER A 294 6.59 -6.19 -21.01
N CYS A 295 6.26 -7.30 -21.68
CA CYS A 295 5.61 -8.47 -21.06
C CYS A 295 6.48 -9.17 -20.01
N ALA A 296 7.81 -8.98 -20.05
CA ALA A 296 8.73 -9.51 -19.04
C ALA A 296 8.63 -8.77 -17.70
N TYR A 297 7.96 -7.62 -17.67
CA TYR A 297 7.86 -6.71 -16.53
C TYR A 297 6.43 -6.52 -16.05
N SER A 298 5.61 -7.56 -16.10
CA SER A 298 4.24 -7.51 -15.58
C SER A 298 4.17 -7.60 -14.05
N ASP A 299 5.16 -8.22 -13.40
CA ASP A 299 5.21 -8.31 -11.93
C ASP A 299 6.15 -7.22 -11.35
N PRO A 300 5.61 -6.23 -10.62
CA PRO A 300 6.43 -5.17 -10.01
C PRO A 300 7.43 -5.71 -8.98
N ASN A 301 7.19 -6.86 -8.36
CA ASN A 301 8.11 -7.44 -7.38
C ASN A 301 9.41 -7.95 -8.03
N LEU A 302 9.33 -8.49 -9.25
CA LEU A 302 10.49 -9.06 -9.94
C LEU A 302 11.47 -7.98 -10.42
N ILE A 303 10.95 -6.82 -10.78
CA ILE A 303 11.72 -5.69 -11.33
C ILE A 303 12.19 -4.73 -10.24
N TYR A 304 11.55 -4.72 -9.07
CA TYR A 304 11.85 -3.81 -7.97
C TYR A 304 13.34 -3.76 -7.62
N GLU A 305 13.97 -4.91 -7.40
CA GLU A 305 15.39 -4.99 -7.01
C GLU A 305 16.34 -4.62 -8.15
N ARG A 306 15.87 -4.73 -9.40
CA ARG A 306 16.68 -4.45 -10.60
C ARG A 306 16.70 -2.96 -10.93
N LEU A 307 15.64 -2.22 -10.58
CA LEU A 307 15.58 -0.77 -10.78
C LEU A 307 16.51 -0.05 -9.78
N PRO A 308 17.31 0.92 -10.26
CA PRO A 308 18.18 1.70 -9.39
C PRO A 308 17.36 2.58 -8.44
N VAL A 309 17.89 2.79 -7.24
CA VAL A 309 17.30 3.69 -6.26
C VAL A 309 17.64 5.12 -6.65
N VAL A 310 16.61 5.93 -6.88
CA VAL A 310 16.74 7.37 -7.16
C VAL A 310 16.77 8.14 -5.85
N TRP A 311 15.95 7.73 -4.89
CA TRP A 311 15.81 8.42 -3.62
C TRP A 311 15.27 7.47 -2.55
N GLN A 312 15.73 7.64 -1.32
CA GLN A 312 15.26 6.90 -0.16
C GLN A 312 15.27 7.78 1.08
N LYS A 313 14.26 7.63 1.94
CA LYS A 313 14.14 8.36 3.20
C LYS A 313 13.52 7.47 4.28
N TYR A 314 13.94 7.73 5.52
CA TYR A 314 13.57 6.95 6.70
C TYR A 314 13.06 7.91 7.77
N GLU A 315 11.89 7.60 8.30
CA GLU A 315 11.15 8.50 9.16
C GLU A 315 10.54 7.73 10.33
N LYS A 316 10.34 8.43 11.44
CA LYS A 316 9.58 7.98 12.60
C LYS A 316 8.43 8.95 12.85
N LEU A 317 7.26 8.42 13.20
CA LEU A 317 6.13 9.24 13.56
C LEU A 317 6.36 9.83 14.95
N SER A 318 6.29 11.15 15.05
CA SER A 318 6.34 11.89 16.31
C SER A 318 5.01 12.59 16.53
N PHE A 319 4.63 12.67 17.81
CA PHE A 319 3.52 13.44 18.33
C PHE A 319 4.10 14.48 19.32
#